data_AF-A0A1C6H022-F1
#
_entry.id   AF-A0A1C6H022-F1
#
_cell.length_a   1.000
_cell.length_b   1.000
_cell.length_c   1.000
_cell.angle_alpha   90.00
_cell.angle_beta   90.00
_cell.angle_gamma   90.00
#
_symmetry.space_group_name_H-M   'P 1'
#
loop_
_entity.id
_entity.type
_entity.pdbx_description
1 polymer ?
#
loop_
_entity_poly.entity_id
_entity_poly.type
_entity_poly.pdbx_seq_one_letter_code
_entity_poly.pdbx_strand_id
1 'polypeptide(L)'
;MCGANCYHSYYPVIPGISVPTYTEEELDEMNRQENIPIDYNGKQYTKYEALQRQRQLETRMRAERQKIKLLQDGEADETDIMLARAKYRGTSQEYTSFSKAMDLPQQRQRVAIDGLGNIGVGKWKIPVEKINLDDIIDLEDVNISKVIRSGKIELKINDGKQGKHIKGHNNYIEGRSYIIISSEEVQKLINKYAGTGMLIRTKNGKWAKQEVITTNTLIGYDVNDISGAETATKAFKIHYSNKGTHIVPKKE
;
A
#
# COMPACT_ATOMS: atom_id res chain seq x y z
N MET A 1 41.74 -10.89 -5.16
CA MET A 1 42.66 -10.37 -4.12
C MET A 1 42.00 -10.55 -2.76
N CYS A 2 42.69 -11.19 -1.81
CA CYS A 2 42.22 -11.28 -0.42
C CYS A 2 42.53 -9.97 0.28
N GLY A 3 41.51 -9.29 0.79
CA GLY A 3 41.70 -8.07 1.58
C GLY A 3 42.40 -8.37 2.90
N ALA A 4 42.95 -7.33 3.54
CA ALA A 4 43.72 -7.45 4.78
C ALA A 4 42.98 -8.15 5.95
N ASN A 5 41.65 -8.27 5.87
CA ASN A 5 40.79 -8.91 6.88
C ASN A 5 40.04 -10.16 6.36
N CYS A 6 40.51 -10.75 5.26
CA CYS A 6 39.88 -11.90 4.63
C CYS A 6 40.63 -13.21 4.95
N TYR A 7 39.98 -14.12 5.68
CA TYR A 7 40.50 -15.46 6.02
C TYR A 7 40.09 -16.54 5.01
N HIS A 8 40.26 -16.27 3.72
CA HIS A 8 39.98 -17.26 2.68
C HIS A 8 41.22 -17.49 1.81
N SER A 9 41.58 -18.76 1.63
CA SER A 9 42.73 -19.21 0.85
C SER A 9 42.36 -19.42 -0.61
N TYR A 10 43.32 -19.22 -1.51
CA TYR A 10 43.17 -19.58 -2.92
C TYR A 10 43.67 -21.00 -3.16
N TYR A 11 42.92 -21.77 -3.94
CA TYR A 11 43.37 -23.04 -4.46
C TYR A 11 43.65 -22.88 -5.96
N PRO A 12 44.90 -23.04 -6.41
CA PRO A 12 45.23 -22.89 -7.82
C PRO A 12 44.59 -24.02 -8.64
N VAL A 13 44.02 -23.67 -9.80
CA VAL A 13 43.59 -24.64 -10.81
C VAL A 13 44.78 -24.88 -11.74
N ILE A 14 45.40 -26.05 -11.65
CA ILE A 14 46.55 -26.45 -12.46
C ILE A 14 46.03 -27.22 -13.68
N PRO A 15 46.17 -26.69 -14.91
CA PRO A 15 45.71 -27.38 -16.12
C PRO A 15 46.27 -28.80 -16.21
N GLY A 16 45.41 -29.78 -16.45
CA GLY A 16 45.79 -31.19 -16.60
C GLY A 16 46.02 -31.98 -15.30
N ILE A 17 46.04 -31.32 -14.13
CA ILE A 17 46.13 -31.98 -12.81
C ILE A 17 44.86 -31.76 -11.99
N SER A 18 44.35 -30.53 -11.98
CA SER A 18 43.12 -30.20 -11.26
C SER A 18 41.90 -30.77 -11.97
N VAL A 19 41.11 -31.57 -11.25
CA VAL A 19 39.82 -32.08 -11.72
C VAL A 19 38.70 -31.16 -11.23
N PRO A 20 37.72 -30.82 -12.10
CA PRO A 20 36.52 -30.11 -11.67
C PRO A 20 35.80 -30.87 -10.55
N THR A 21 35.22 -30.12 -9.60
CA THR A 21 34.43 -30.72 -8.51
C THR A 21 33.12 -31.35 -9.01
N TYR A 22 32.59 -30.84 -10.12
CA TYR A 22 31.34 -31.30 -10.74
C TYR A 22 31.58 -31.59 -12.21
N THR A 23 30.89 -32.60 -12.74
CA THR A 23 30.89 -32.89 -14.18
C THR A 23 30.06 -31.84 -14.94
N GLU A 24 30.21 -31.77 -16.26
CA GLU A 24 29.40 -30.86 -17.10
C GLU A 24 27.90 -31.18 -16.99
N GLU A 25 27.53 -32.46 -16.98
CA GLU A 25 26.15 -32.91 -16.83
C GLU A 25 25.55 -32.51 -15.46
N GLU A 26 26.34 -32.62 -14.39
CA GLU A 26 25.92 -32.18 -13.05
C GLU A 26 25.75 -30.66 -12.98
N LEU A 27 26.63 -29.89 -13.63
CA LEU A 27 26.54 -28.43 -13.73
C LEU A 27 25.28 -28.00 -14.50
N ASP A 28 24.99 -28.65 -15.62
CA ASP A 28 23.81 -28.38 -16.42
C ASP A 28 22.51 -28.69 -15.67
N GLU A 29 22.48 -29.79 -14.92
CA GLU A 29 21.32 -30.14 -14.10
C GLU A 29 21.13 -29.15 -12.95
N MET A 30 22.21 -28.74 -12.26
CA MET A 30 22.13 -27.68 -11.23
C MET A 30 21.60 -26.38 -11.83
N ASN A 31 22.12 -25.95 -12.98
CA ASN A 31 21.66 -24.75 -13.68
C ASN A 31 20.19 -24.87 -14.08
N ARG A 32 19.75 -26.04 -14.55
CA ARG A 32 18.37 -26.30 -14.92
C ARG A 32 17.44 -26.14 -13.73
N GLN A 33 17.78 -26.76 -12.59
CA GLN A 33 16.99 -26.68 -11.36
C GLN A 33 16.93 -25.24 -10.81
N GLU A 34 18.05 -24.51 -10.81
CA GLU A 34 18.06 -23.13 -10.31
C GLU A 34 17.30 -22.14 -11.20
N ASN A 35 17.15 -22.46 -12.49
CA ASN A 35 16.44 -21.63 -13.46
C ASN A 35 14.94 -21.93 -13.56
N ILE A 36 14.40 -22.90 -12.80
CA ILE A 36 12.95 -23.13 -12.75
C ILE A 36 12.28 -21.90 -12.13
N PRO A 37 11.40 -21.18 -12.87
CA PRO A 37 10.78 -19.98 -12.35
C PRO A 37 9.65 -20.31 -11.37
N ILE A 38 9.62 -19.59 -10.24
CA ILE A 38 8.52 -19.62 -9.27
C ILE A 38 7.76 -18.29 -9.36
N ASP A 39 6.44 -18.35 -9.43
CA ASP A 39 5.59 -17.15 -9.45
C ASP A 39 5.39 -16.60 -8.03
N TYR A 40 5.54 -15.29 -7.89
CA TYR A 40 5.19 -14.54 -6.70
C TYR A 40 4.58 -13.19 -7.09
N ASN A 41 3.30 -12.98 -6.72
CA ASN A 41 2.54 -11.77 -7.03
C ASN A 41 2.52 -11.43 -8.54
N GLY A 42 2.41 -12.45 -9.41
CA GLY A 42 2.34 -12.25 -10.86
C GLY A 42 3.68 -11.92 -11.53
N LYS A 43 4.79 -12.09 -10.79
CA LYS A 43 6.15 -12.05 -11.33
C LYS A 43 6.85 -13.38 -11.07
N GLN A 44 7.47 -13.91 -12.11
CA GLN A 44 8.32 -15.09 -12.02
C GLN A 44 9.73 -14.74 -11.58
N TYR A 45 10.33 -15.65 -10.80
CA TYR A 45 11.69 -15.53 -10.31
C TYR A 45 12.42 -16.87 -10.43
N THR A 46 13.62 -16.86 -11.01
CA THR A 46 14.57 -17.96 -10.81
C THR A 46 15.13 -17.91 -9.38
N LYS A 47 15.81 -18.97 -8.93
CA LYS A 47 16.47 -18.99 -7.61
C LYS A 47 17.48 -17.86 -7.47
N TYR A 48 18.26 -17.59 -8.52
CA TYR A 48 19.22 -16.49 -8.54
C TYR A 48 18.54 -15.13 -8.39
N GLU A 49 17.50 -14.86 -9.17
CA GLU A 49 16.74 -13.61 -9.12
C GLU A 49 16.04 -13.42 -7.77
N ALA A 50 15.57 -14.50 -7.17
CA ALA A 50 14.95 -14.46 -5.86
C ALA A 50 15.96 -14.13 -4.76
N LEU A 51 17.16 -14.72 -4.79
CA LEU A 51 18.25 -14.34 -3.89
C LEU A 51 18.65 -12.86 -4.06
N GLN A 52 18.67 -12.36 -5.30
CA GLN A 52 18.91 -10.94 -5.56
C GLN A 52 17.80 -10.06 -4.97
N ARG A 53 16.53 -10.42 -5.18
CA ARG A 53 15.39 -9.70 -4.59
C ARG A 53 15.42 -9.74 -3.06
N GLN A 54 15.74 -10.89 -2.46
CA GLN A 54 15.91 -11.04 -1.03
C GLN A 54 16.98 -10.08 -0.49
N ARG A 55 18.14 -9.97 -1.15
CA ARG A 55 19.22 -9.02 -0.78
C ARG A 55 18.80 -7.55 -0.94
N GLN A 56 17.99 -7.23 -1.95
CA GLN A 56 17.43 -5.88 -2.09
C GLN A 56 16.52 -5.52 -0.91
N LEU A 57 15.66 -6.46 -0.48
CA LEU A 57 14.80 -6.28 0.69
C LEU A 57 15.63 -6.13 1.97
N GLU A 58 16.69 -6.93 2.15
CA GLU A 58 17.61 -6.77 3.29
C GLU A 58 18.27 -5.39 3.31
N THR A 59 18.77 -4.93 2.16
CA THR A 59 19.39 -3.60 2.04
C THR A 59 18.39 -2.48 2.33
N ARG A 60 17.14 -2.60 1.85
CA ARG A 60 16.06 -1.66 2.18
C ARG A 60 15.78 -1.65 3.68
N MET A 61 15.67 -2.82 4.30
CA MET A 61 15.45 -2.93 5.74
C MET A 61 16.57 -2.29 6.57
N ARG A 62 17.84 -2.44 6.16
CA ARG A 62 18.97 -1.75 6.82
C ARG A 62 18.85 -0.23 6.70
N ALA A 63 18.53 0.29 5.51
CA ALA A 63 18.34 1.71 5.30
C ALA A 63 17.16 2.27 6.12
N GLU A 64 16.04 1.53 6.19
CA GLU A 64 14.88 1.91 7.00
C GLU A 64 15.21 1.92 8.50
N ARG A 65 16.01 0.97 8.99
CA ARG A 65 16.49 0.95 10.39
C ARG A 65 17.36 2.16 10.70
N GLN A 66 18.33 2.47 9.83
CA GLN A 66 19.16 3.67 9.95
C GLN A 66 18.31 4.94 9.94
N LYS A 67 17.30 5.02 9.06
CA LYS A 67 16.37 6.16 9.02
C LYS A 67 15.60 6.32 10.33
N ILE A 68 15.07 5.23 10.90
CA ILE A 68 14.36 5.29 12.19
C ILE A 68 15.32 5.80 13.27
N LYS A 69 16.56 5.32 13.31
CA LYS A 69 17.57 5.77 14.27
C LYS A 69 17.87 7.26 14.13
N LEU A 70 18.10 7.73 12.90
CA LEU A 70 18.33 9.17 12.63
C LEU A 70 17.16 10.04 13.06
N LEU A 71 15.92 9.61 12.80
CA LEU A 71 14.72 10.34 13.24
C LEU A 71 14.60 10.37 14.77
N GLN A 72 14.96 9.28 15.46
CA GLN A 72 14.99 9.24 16.91
C GLN A 72 16.06 10.16 17.50
N ASP A 73 17.26 10.15 16.93
CA ASP A 73 18.38 10.96 17.43
C ASP A 73 18.20 12.45 17.12
N GLY A 74 17.50 12.77 16.04
CA GLY A 74 17.13 14.15 15.68
C GLY A 74 15.85 14.65 16.34
N GLU A 75 15.29 13.91 17.29
CA GLU A 75 14.03 14.27 17.99
C GLU A 75 12.89 14.67 17.03
N ALA A 76 12.81 13.98 15.88
CA ALA A 76 11.78 14.24 14.88
C ALA A 76 10.39 13.94 15.44
N ASP A 77 9.36 14.44 14.75
CA ASP A 77 7.97 14.26 15.17
C ASP A 77 7.63 12.76 15.36
N GLU A 78 6.85 12.47 16.40
CA GLU A 78 6.51 11.10 16.76
C GLU A 78 5.77 10.36 15.63
N THR A 79 4.97 11.08 14.84
CA THR A 79 4.25 10.51 13.70
C THR A 79 5.20 10.07 12.59
N ASP A 80 6.30 10.80 12.37
CA ASP A 80 7.32 10.47 11.38
C ASP A 80 8.11 9.21 11.78
N ILE A 81 8.52 9.12 13.05
CA ILE A 81 9.21 7.94 13.60
C ILE A 81 8.30 6.71 13.47
N MET A 82 7.01 6.88 13.76
CA MET A 82 6.02 5.83 13.64
C MET A 82 5.81 5.36 12.20
N LEU A 83 5.67 6.30 11.25
CA LEU A 83 5.53 5.98 9.84
C LEU A 83 6.76 5.23 9.31
N ALA A 84 7.96 5.65 9.72
CA ALA A 84 9.19 4.96 9.39
C ALA A 84 9.22 3.52 9.94
N ARG A 85 8.78 3.32 11.18
CA ARG A 85 8.62 1.97 11.78
C ARG A 85 7.59 1.12 11.04
N ALA A 86 6.47 1.70 10.63
CA ALA A 86 5.44 1.00 9.87
C ALA A 86 5.96 0.52 8.51
N LYS A 87 6.72 1.37 7.80
CA LYS A 87 7.40 1.00 6.55
C LYS A 87 8.36 -0.17 6.75
N TYR A 88 9.22 -0.09 7.78
CA TYR A 88 10.13 -1.17 8.14
C TYR A 88 9.41 -2.50 8.41
N ARG A 89 8.29 -2.46 9.13
CA ARG A 89 7.46 -3.67 9.37
C ARG A 89 6.89 -4.24 8.09
N GLY A 90 6.39 -3.39 7.20
CA GLY A 90 5.88 -3.79 5.88
C GLY A 90 6.97 -4.50 5.07
N THR A 91 8.14 -3.88 4.91
CA THR A 91 9.27 -4.49 4.20
C THR A 91 9.74 -5.79 4.88
N SER A 92 9.78 -5.84 6.21
CA SER A 92 10.14 -7.07 6.93
C SER A 92 9.13 -8.20 6.75
N GLN A 93 7.84 -7.88 6.62
CA GLN A 93 6.80 -8.85 6.33
C GLN A 93 6.91 -9.34 4.88
N GLU A 94 7.11 -8.43 3.92
CA GLU A 94 7.37 -8.77 2.50
C GLU A 94 8.57 -9.71 2.39
N TYR A 95 9.68 -9.42 3.08
CA TYR A 95 10.84 -10.30 3.14
C TYR A 95 10.50 -11.71 3.63
N THR A 96 9.66 -11.81 4.65
CA THR A 96 9.28 -13.09 5.26
C THR A 96 8.40 -13.89 4.31
N SER A 97 7.37 -13.26 3.73
CA SER A 97 6.45 -13.92 2.81
C SER A 97 7.15 -14.31 1.51
N PHE A 98 7.99 -13.43 0.96
CA PHE A 98 8.78 -13.69 -0.23
C PHE A 98 9.77 -14.83 -0.01
N SER A 99 10.57 -14.79 1.06
CA SER A 99 11.54 -15.84 1.35
C SER A 99 10.85 -17.18 1.56
N LYS A 100 9.69 -17.21 2.22
CA LYS A 100 8.89 -18.43 2.38
C LYS A 100 8.34 -18.96 1.06
N ALA A 101 7.83 -18.08 0.20
CA ALA A 101 7.27 -18.47 -1.10
C ALA A 101 8.34 -19.02 -2.06
N MET A 102 9.55 -18.48 -1.97
CA MET A 102 10.70 -18.89 -2.79
C MET A 102 11.54 -20.02 -2.15
N ASP A 103 11.11 -20.54 -0.99
CA ASP A 103 11.85 -21.53 -0.19
C ASP A 103 13.31 -21.13 0.12
N LEU A 104 13.52 -19.85 0.46
CA LEU A 104 14.82 -19.29 0.78
C LEU A 104 15.01 -19.16 2.30
N PRO A 105 16.22 -19.44 2.81
CA PRO A 105 16.53 -19.23 4.22
C PRO A 105 16.49 -17.74 4.56
N GLN A 106 15.89 -17.40 5.71
CA GLN A 106 15.83 -16.02 6.19
C GLN A 106 17.09 -15.68 6.99
N GLN A 107 17.87 -14.72 6.49
CA GLN A 107 19.14 -14.28 7.05
C GLN A 107 19.01 -12.95 7.81
N ARG A 108 18.04 -12.87 8.74
CA ARG A 108 17.71 -11.64 9.49
C ARG A 108 18.89 -11.02 10.25
N GLN A 109 19.88 -11.83 10.62
CA GLN A 109 21.12 -11.35 11.23
C GLN A 109 21.85 -10.33 10.35
N ARG A 110 21.80 -10.47 9.01
CA ARG A 110 22.39 -9.50 8.07
C ARG A 110 21.73 -8.13 8.12
N VAL A 111 20.46 -8.06 8.51
CA VAL A 111 19.75 -6.79 8.67
C VAL A 111 20.10 -6.15 10.01
N ALA A 112 20.32 -6.95 11.05
CA ALA A 112 20.61 -6.48 12.41
C ALA A 112 22.10 -6.23 12.69
N ILE A 113 22.96 -6.31 11.67
CA ILE A 113 24.42 -6.11 11.80
C ILE A 113 24.80 -4.70 12.26
N ASP A 114 23.88 -3.75 12.11
CA ASP A 114 24.02 -2.37 12.59
C ASP A 114 24.03 -2.23 14.12
N GLY A 115 23.73 -3.30 14.88
CA GLY A 115 23.72 -3.28 16.33
C GLY A 115 22.56 -2.49 16.95
N LEU A 116 21.60 -2.00 16.17
CA LEU A 116 20.53 -1.12 16.65
C LEU A 116 19.43 -1.85 17.45
N GLY A 117 19.58 -3.16 17.69
CA GLY A 117 18.59 -3.96 18.42
C GLY A 117 17.21 -3.98 17.75
N ASN A 118 16.15 -4.14 18.55
CA ASN A 118 14.77 -4.22 18.06
C ASN A 118 14.15 -2.82 17.85
N ILE A 119 14.50 -2.17 16.74
CA ILE A 119 13.96 -0.86 16.32
C ILE A 119 12.52 -0.93 15.77
N GLY A 120 12.07 -2.14 15.40
CA GLY A 120 10.74 -2.35 14.81
C GLY A 120 9.59 -2.21 15.80
N VAL A 121 9.86 -2.21 17.11
CA VAL A 121 8.85 -2.07 18.17
C VAL A 121 9.03 -0.73 18.88
N GLY A 122 7.94 0.04 18.99
CA GLY A 122 7.88 1.26 19.79
C GLY A 122 6.92 1.06 20.96
N LYS A 123 7.13 1.78 22.07
CA LYS A 123 6.22 1.79 23.24
C LYS A 123 4.86 2.46 22.95
N TRP A 124 4.69 3.06 21.79
CA TRP A 124 3.62 4.02 21.53
C TRP A 124 2.43 3.37 20.82
N LYS A 125 1.27 3.45 21.47
CA LYS A 125 -0.05 3.27 20.87
C LYS A 125 -0.54 4.64 20.45
N ILE A 126 -0.99 4.79 19.21
CA ILE A 126 -1.52 6.05 18.69
C ILE A 126 -2.88 6.33 19.35
N PRO A 127 -3.11 7.51 19.95
CA PRO A 127 -4.46 8.01 20.11
C PRO A 127 -5.03 8.28 18.71
N VAL A 128 -6.16 7.67 18.40
CA VAL A 128 -6.82 7.59 17.08
C VAL A 128 -7.01 8.98 16.40
N GLU A 129 -6.94 10.05 17.17
CA GLU A 129 -7.21 11.43 16.81
C GLU A 129 -6.13 12.12 15.94
N LYS A 130 -4.90 11.58 15.85
CA LYS A 130 -3.77 12.23 15.13
C LYS A 130 -3.35 11.58 13.80
N ILE A 131 -4.16 10.71 13.19
CA ILE A 131 -3.85 10.17 11.86
C ILE A 131 -4.39 11.14 10.81
N ASN A 132 -3.50 11.82 10.08
CA ASN A 132 -3.90 12.67 8.96
C ASN A 132 -4.19 11.81 7.73
N LEU A 133 -5.37 12.02 7.12
CA LEU A 133 -5.77 11.34 5.89
C LEU A 133 -4.83 11.67 4.71
N ASP A 134 -4.09 12.77 4.83
CA ASP A 134 -3.03 13.19 3.90
C ASP A 134 -1.74 12.35 4.03
N ASP A 135 -1.56 11.52 5.04
CA ASP A 135 -0.38 10.63 5.12
C ASP A 135 -0.63 9.26 4.46
N ILE A 136 -1.88 8.99 4.07
CA ILE A 136 -2.37 7.76 3.41
C ILE A 136 -2.19 7.86 1.88
N ILE A 137 -1.13 8.53 1.44
CA ILE A 137 -0.94 8.88 0.03
C ILE A 137 -0.30 7.73 -0.78
N ASP A 138 0.53 6.91 -0.12
CA ASP A 138 1.31 5.75 -0.58
C ASP A 138 0.63 4.38 -0.76
N LEU A 139 -0.62 4.20 -0.36
CA LEU A 139 -1.18 2.84 -0.19
C LEU A 139 -1.77 2.25 -1.47
N GLU A 140 -1.50 0.97 -1.73
CA GLU A 140 -2.24 0.15 -2.71
C GLU A 140 -3.75 0.13 -2.38
N ASP A 141 -4.60 -0.05 -3.40
CA ASP A 141 -6.06 0.04 -3.26
C ASP A 141 -6.63 -0.88 -2.16
N VAL A 142 -6.07 -2.08 -2.03
CA VAL A 142 -6.45 -3.06 -0.98
C VAL A 142 -6.25 -2.48 0.42
N ASN A 143 -5.21 -1.67 0.62
CA ASN A 143 -4.91 -1.08 1.91
C ASN A 143 -5.81 0.13 2.20
N ILE A 144 -6.20 0.91 1.19
CA ILE A 144 -7.14 2.03 1.34
C ILE A 144 -8.54 1.51 1.69
N SER A 145 -9.05 0.50 0.99
CA SER A 145 -10.34 -0.13 1.32
C SER A 145 -10.37 -0.68 2.74
N LYS A 146 -9.27 -1.28 3.20
CA LYS A 146 -9.13 -1.71 4.61
C LYS A 146 -9.18 -0.53 5.57
N VAL A 147 -8.53 0.59 5.26
CA VAL A 147 -8.55 1.80 6.10
C VAL A 147 -9.97 2.37 6.20
N ILE A 148 -10.68 2.51 5.08
CA ILE A 148 -12.07 2.98 5.05
C ILE A 148 -12.95 2.11 5.95
N ARG A 149 -12.85 0.77 5.81
CA ARG A 149 -13.68 -0.18 6.58
C ARG A 149 -13.24 -0.36 8.03
N SER A 150 -12.02 0.03 8.38
CA SER A 150 -11.49 -0.10 9.74
C SER A 150 -12.07 0.90 10.75
N GLY A 151 -12.95 1.81 10.32
CA GLY A 151 -13.53 2.85 11.17
C GLY A 151 -12.61 4.05 11.42
N LYS A 152 -11.45 4.12 10.74
CA LYS A 152 -10.51 5.26 10.82
C LYS A 152 -11.02 6.51 10.10
N ILE A 153 -11.94 6.35 9.15
CA ILE A 153 -12.57 7.43 8.42
C ILE A 153 -14.00 7.54 8.91
N GLU A 154 -14.41 8.74 9.33
CA GLU A 154 -15.78 8.97 9.75
C GLU A 154 -16.73 8.85 8.55
N LEU A 155 -17.60 7.84 8.59
CA LEU A 155 -18.61 7.57 7.56
C LEU A 155 -19.94 8.28 7.82
N LYS A 156 -20.02 9.10 8.85
CA LYS A 156 -21.19 9.91 9.14
C LYS A 156 -21.36 10.97 8.05
N ILE A 157 -22.58 11.14 7.55
CA ILE A 157 -22.90 12.20 6.59
C ILE A 157 -22.49 13.55 7.17
N ASN A 158 -21.80 14.33 6.35
CA ASN A 158 -21.58 15.74 6.60
C ASN A 158 -22.72 16.54 5.96
N ASP A 159 -23.71 16.93 6.77
CA ASP A 159 -24.94 17.59 6.29
C ASP A 159 -24.66 18.86 5.48
N GLY A 160 -23.68 19.65 5.89
CA GLY A 160 -23.28 20.87 5.18
C GLY A 160 -22.80 20.60 3.76
N LYS A 161 -22.01 19.53 3.56
CA LYS A 161 -21.53 19.11 2.24
C LYS A 161 -22.62 18.37 1.45
N GLN A 162 -23.36 17.49 2.10
CA GLN A 162 -24.43 16.73 1.45
C GLN A 162 -25.55 17.64 0.96
N GLY A 163 -25.90 18.66 1.74
CA GLY A 163 -26.93 19.64 1.40
C GLY A 163 -26.68 20.42 0.11
N LYS A 164 -25.42 20.49 -0.36
CA LYS A 164 -25.09 21.05 -1.69
C LYS A 164 -25.65 20.24 -2.86
N HIS A 165 -26.06 19.01 -2.58
CA HIS A 165 -26.55 18.02 -3.55
C HIS A 165 -28.01 17.61 -3.25
N ILE A 166 -28.79 18.43 -2.53
CA ILE A 166 -30.20 18.18 -2.24
C ILE A 166 -31.01 19.39 -2.71
N LYS A 167 -31.82 19.23 -3.75
CA LYS A 167 -32.71 20.31 -4.24
C LYS A 167 -33.60 20.81 -3.10
N GLY A 168 -33.69 22.13 -2.94
CA GLY A 168 -34.50 22.78 -1.90
C GLY A 168 -33.84 22.88 -0.52
N HIS A 169 -32.65 22.31 -0.31
CA HIS A 169 -31.87 22.52 0.91
C HIS A 169 -31.24 23.92 0.92
N ASN A 170 -31.08 24.53 2.09
CA ASN A 170 -30.52 25.90 2.21
C ASN A 170 -29.09 26.04 1.64
N ASN A 171 -28.31 24.96 1.68
CA ASN A 171 -26.97 24.88 1.11
C ASN A 171 -26.91 24.41 -0.34
N TYR A 172 -28.05 24.18 -0.99
CA TYR A 172 -28.07 23.70 -2.37
C TYR A 172 -27.40 24.70 -3.31
N ILE A 173 -26.60 24.19 -4.24
CA ILE A 173 -25.97 25.00 -5.27
C ILE A 173 -26.59 24.61 -6.61
N GLU A 174 -27.23 25.57 -7.27
CA GLU A 174 -27.84 25.36 -8.57
C GLU A 174 -26.80 24.87 -9.60
N GLY A 175 -27.23 23.96 -10.47
CA GLY A 175 -26.36 23.29 -11.45
C GLY A 175 -25.57 22.09 -10.89
N ARG A 176 -25.64 21.77 -9.59
CA ARG A 176 -25.00 20.55 -9.06
C ARG A 176 -25.85 19.31 -9.24
N SER A 177 -25.19 18.18 -9.52
CA SER A 177 -25.78 16.84 -9.39
C SER A 177 -26.42 16.67 -8.02
N TYR A 178 -27.63 16.09 -7.98
CA TYR A 178 -28.44 16.05 -6.76
C TYR A 178 -29.11 14.68 -6.54
N ILE A 179 -29.23 14.30 -5.27
CA ILE A 179 -29.89 13.07 -4.86
C ILE A 179 -31.41 13.27 -4.77
N ILE A 180 -32.15 12.19 -4.98
CA ILE A 180 -33.61 12.14 -4.79
C ILE A 180 -34.02 11.24 -3.61
N ILE A 181 -33.04 10.56 -3.01
CA ILE A 181 -33.21 9.66 -1.87
C ILE A 181 -33.08 10.42 -0.55
N SER A 182 -33.62 9.84 0.51
CA SER A 182 -33.58 10.43 1.86
C SER A 182 -32.17 10.41 2.46
N SER A 183 -31.89 11.32 3.41
CA SER A 183 -30.61 11.32 4.15
C SER A 183 -30.34 9.98 4.86
N GLU A 184 -31.38 9.29 5.33
CA GLU A 184 -31.25 7.95 5.91
C GLU A 184 -30.78 6.92 4.89
N GLU A 185 -31.32 6.95 3.67
CA GLU A 185 -30.90 6.08 2.58
C GLU A 185 -29.47 6.39 2.14
N VAL A 186 -29.09 7.68 2.10
CA VAL A 186 -27.70 8.08 1.85
C VAL A 186 -26.77 7.44 2.88
N GLN A 187 -27.12 7.49 4.18
CA GLN A 187 -26.28 6.94 5.23
C GLN A 187 -26.18 5.42 5.12
N LYS A 188 -27.29 4.75 4.78
CA LYS A 188 -27.32 3.31 4.49
C LYS A 188 -26.42 2.96 3.31
N LEU A 189 -26.43 3.74 2.22
CA LEU A 189 -25.57 3.53 1.07
C LEU A 189 -24.08 3.70 1.43
N ILE A 190 -23.73 4.75 2.18
CA ILE A 190 -22.34 4.96 2.64
C ILE A 190 -21.89 3.77 3.49
N ASN A 191 -22.67 3.39 4.50
CA ASN A 191 -22.31 2.27 5.38
C ASN A 191 -22.16 0.95 4.63
N LYS A 192 -22.99 0.72 3.61
CA LYS A 192 -22.99 -0.51 2.82
C LYS A 192 -21.81 -0.58 1.85
N TYR A 193 -21.47 0.52 1.20
CA TYR A 193 -20.59 0.51 0.04
C TYR A 193 -19.21 1.13 0.30
N ALA A 194 -18.99 1.82 1.42
CA ALA A 194 -17.71 2.45 1.71
C ALA A 194 -16.53 1.47 1.61
N GLY A 195 -15.57 1.80 0.74
CA GLY A 195 -14.36 1.04 0.48
C GLY A 195 -14.56 -0.18 -0.41
N THR A 196 -15.75 -0.38 -0.97
CA THR A 196 -16.07 -1.45 -1.96
C THR A 196 -15.97 -0.97 -3.41
N GLY A 197 -15.89 0.34 -3.62
CA GLY A 197 -15.94 0.94 -4.92
C GLY A 197 -14.63 0.97 -5.66
N MET A 198 -14.70 1.51 -6.87
CA MET A 198 -13.49 1.86 -7.63
C MET A 198 -12.90 3.14 -7.03
N LEU A 199 -11.74 3.03 -6.39
CA LEU A 199 -11.04 4.17 -5.80
C LEU A 199 -10.54 5.11 -6.91
N ILE A 200 -10.82 6.41 -6.77
CA ILE A 200 -10.35 7.41 -7.73
C ILE A 200 -8.94 7.83 -7.34
N ARG A 201 -8.03 7.84 -8.33
CA ARG A 201 -6.67 8.38 -8.19
C ARG A 201 -6.56 9.74 -8.88
N THR A 202 -5.72 10.60 -8.33
CA THR A 202 -5.24 11.83 -8.98
C THR A 202 -4.28 11.49 -10.11
N LYS A 203 -3.96 12.47 -10.97
CA LYS A 203 -2.96 12.30 -12.05
C LYS A 203 -1.59 11.78 -11.54
N ASN A 204 -1.27 12.06 -10.27
CA ASN A 204 -0.01 11.64 -9.64
C ASN A 204 -0.12 10.28 -8.94
N GLY A 205 -1.17 9.49 -9.19
CA GLY A 205 -1.39 8.17 -8.59
C GLY A 205 -1.87 8.19 -7.12
N LYS A 206 -1.90 9.36 -6.48
CA LYS A 206 -2.39 9.51 -5.10
C LYS A 206 -3.90 9.30 -5.02
N TRP A 207 -4.39 8.70 -3.94
CA TRP A 207 -5.83 8.55 -3.74
C TRP A 207 -6.52 9.91 -3.64
N ALA A 208 -7.57 10.12 -4.42
CA ALA A 208 -8.32 11.36 -4.48
C ALA A 208 -9.36 11.50 -3.35
N LYS A 209 -9.30 10.63 -2.34
CA LYS A 209 -10.28 10.54 -1.24
C LYS A 209 -11.70 10.34 -1.74
N GLN A 210 -11.82 9.64 -2.86
CA GLN A 210 -13.07 9.38 -3.55
C GLN A 210 -13.12 7.94 -4.02
N GLU A 211 -14.31 7.37 -4.06
CA GLU A 211 -14.59 6.12 -4.75
C GLU A 211 -15.88 6.22 -5.55
N VAL A 212 -15.99 5.43 -6.62
CA VAL A 212 -17.20 5.32 -7.44
C VAL A 212 -17.93 4.03 -7.12
N ILE A 213 -19.24 4.14 -6.89
CA ILE A 213 -20.17 3.04 -6.67
C ILE A 213 -21.25 3.09 -7.72
N THR A 214 -21.55 1.95 -8.34
CA THR A 214 -22.72 1.78 -9.20
C THR A 214 -23.67 0.80 -8.52
N THR A 215 -24.95 1.18 -8.44
CA THR A 215 -25.99 0.35 -7.81
C THR A 215 -27.08 -0.03 -8.81
N ASN A 216 -28.06 -0.81 -8.36
CA ASN A 216 -29.21 -1.18 -9.19
C ASN A 216 -30.41 -0.24 -9.00
N THR A 217 -30.33 0.68 -8.04
CA THR A 217 -31.40 1.61 -7.65
C THR A 217 -31.10 3.00 -8.17
N LEU A 218 -32.13 3.71 -8.62
CA LEU A 218 -31.99 5.12 -8.98
C LEU A 218 -31.69 5.93 -7.71
N ILE A 219 -30.62 6.73 -7.75
CA ILE A 219 -30.17 7.49 -6.57
C ILE A 219 -30.32 9.01 -6.73
N GLY A 220 -30.37 9.51 -7.96
CA GLY A 220 -30.36 10.94 -8.24
C GLY A 220 -30.13 11.26 -9.71
N TYR A 221 -29.75 12.50 -9.96
CA TYR A 221 -29.46 13.04 -11.28
C TYR A 221 -28.04 13.59 -11.32
N ASP A 222 -27.30 13.20 -12.35
CA ASP A 222 -26.07 13.85 -12.77
C ASP A 222 -26.42 15.08 -13.61
N VAL A 223 -25.91 16.25 -13.23
CA VAL A 223 -26.12 17.49 -13.97
C VAL A 223 -24.86 17.81 -14.74
N ASN A 224 -24.99 17.97 -16.06
CA ASN A 224 -23.87 18.36 -16.89
C ASN A 224 -23.49 19.84 -16.65
N ASP A 225 -22.25 20.09 -16.24
CA ASP A 225 -21.77 21.44 -15.91
C ASP A 225 -21.82 22.45 -17.08
N ILE A 226 -21.92 21.98 -18.33
CA ILE A 226 -21.93 22.83 -19.54
C ILE A 226 -23.35 23.01 -20.08
N SER A 227 -24.06 21.91 -20.31
CA SER A 227 -25.40 21.95 -20.93
C SER A 227 -26.54 22.10 -19.94
N GLY A 228 -26.29 21.89 -18.64
CA GLY A 228 -27.32 21.82 -17.61
C GLY A 228 -28.23 20.59 -17.73
N ALA A 229 -27.94 19.67 -18.65
CA ALA A 229 -28.77 18.49 -18.87
C ALA A 229 -28.72 17.55 -17.67
N GLU A 230 -29.89 17.17 -17.17
CA GLU A 230 -30.06 16.25 -16.05
C GLU A 230 -30.19 14.81 -16.56
N THR A 231 -29.31 13.92 -16.11
CA THR A 231 -29.36 12.49 -16.45
C THR A 231 -29.60 11.67 -15.19
N ALA A 232 -30.69 10.90 -15.16
CA ALA A 232 -30.98 9.95 -14.09
C ALA A 232 -29.83 8.94 -13.97
N THR A 233 -29.34 8.69 -12.74
CA THR A 233 -28.17 7.83 -12.51
C THR A 233 -28.35 6.89 -11.31
N LYS A 234 -27.77 5.70 -11.41
CA LYS A 234 -27.63 4.73 -10.32
C LYS A 234 -26.22 4.71 -9.72
N ALA A 235 -25.33 5.53 -10.26
CA ALA A 235 -23.94 5.66 -9.84
C ALA A 235 -23.69 6.93 -9.03
N PHE A 236 -22.84 6.83 -8.01
CA PHE A 236 -22.40 7.95 -7.19
C PHE A 236 -20.94 7.84 -6.81
N LYS A 237 -20.37 8.99 -6.45
CA LYS A 237 -19.11 9.07 -5.73
C LYS A 237 -19.36 9.16 -4.24
N ILE A 238 -18.58 8.44 -3.45
CA ILE A 238 -18.42 8.73 -2.03
C ILE A 238 -17.18 9.60 -1.87
N HIS A 239 -17.34 10.75 -1.21
CA HIS A 239 -16.26 11.66 -0.90
C HIS A 239 -15.91 11.56 0.59
N TYR A 240 -14.65 11.21 0.87
CA TYR A 240 -14.15 11.06 2.23
C TYR A 240 -13.46 12.34 2.72
N SER A 241 -13.69 12.66 3.99
CA SER A 241 -12.94 13.71 4.67
C SER A 241 -12.84 13.43 6.16
N ASN A 242 -11.95 14.15 6.85
CA ASN A 242 -11.77 14.00 8.30
C ASN A 242 -13.00 14.43 9.11
N LYS A 243 -13.95 15.17 8.51
CA LYS A 243 -15.17 15.70 9.16
C LYS A 243 -16.44 15.00 8.68
N GLY A 244 -16.32 13.76 8.19
CA GLY A 244 -17.43 12.98 7.64
C GLY A 244 -17.42 12.86 6.11
N THR A 245 -18.44 12.19 5.60
CA THR A 245 -18.60 11.78 4.20
C THR A 245 -19.80 12.43 3.55
N HIS A 246 -19.82 12.48 2.22
CA HIS A 246 -21.04 12.79 1.46
C HIS A 246 -21.01 12.04 0.14
N ILE A 247 -22.18 11.86 -0.47
CA ILE A 247 -22.31 11.26 -1.79
C ILE A 247 -22.71 12.30 -2.82
N VAL A 248 -22.22 12.11 -4.04
CA VAL A 248 -22.53 12.94 -5.19
C VAL A 248 -22.93 12.03 -6.34
N PRO A 249 -24.14 12.17 -6.91
CA PRO A 249 -24.51 11.44 -8.12
C PRO A 249 -23.52 11.72 -9.24
N LYS A 250 -23.25 10.69 -10.05
CA LYS A 250 -22.29 10.75 -11.13
C LYS A 250 -22.89 10.04 -12.34
N LYS A 251 -22.60 10.53 -13.54
CA LYS A 251 -22.83 9.76 -14.78
C LYS A 251 -22.21 8.36 -14.69
N GLU A 252 -23.00 7.37 -15.10
CA GLU A 252 -22.60 5.97 -15.31
C GLU A 252 -21.46 5.84 -16.33
#